data_AF-G0J7V2-F1
#
_entry.id   AF-G0J7V2-F1
#
_cell.length_a   1.000
_cell.length_b   1.000
_cell.length_c   1.000
_cell.angle_alpha   90.00
_cell.angle_beta   90.00
_cell.angle_gamma   90.00
#
_symmetry.space_group_name_H-M   'P 1'
#
loop_
_entity.id
_entity.type
_entity.pdbx_description
1 polymer ?
#
loop_
_entity_poly.entity_id
_entity_poly.type
_entity_poly.pdbx_seq_one_letter_code
_entity_poly.pdbx_strand_id
1 'polypeptide(L)'
;MRFKSSIIGMPFLAIILTSSLNLSCISDDNEPEEGACGGNENFPYMEEGNQWTYQLESFFMADAEMTVTIAEPLEPGKFKVLIDSDLIDEPIENIWFSCGENISQMNTATDDPLNNIFRKNDPAIGATWEGNNNNEVGKYEVIDKNVTVITDAGSFVCDKITFHIEDAFNVDTIYESSNYGTIKYDGIFLKYELSQKNF
;
A
#
# COMPACT_ATOMS: atom_id res chain seq x y z
N MET A 1 -20.32 -34.50 -73.29
CA MET A 1 -20.67 -33.51 -74.33
C MET A 1 -19.78 -32.29 -74.16
N ARG A 2 -19.21 -31.82 -75.27
CA ARG A 2 -18.39 -30.60 -75.35
C ARG A 2 -19.25 -29.37 -75.10
N PHE A 3 -18.71 -28.38 -74.40
CA PHE A 3 -18.82 -26.98 -74.83
C PHE A 3 -17.47 -26.27 -74.63
N LYS A 4 -16.90 -25.85 -75.75
CA LYS A 4 -15.90 -24.79 -75.85
C LYS A 4 -16.66 -23.45 -75.80
N SER A 5 -16.05 -22.41 -75.23
CA SER A 5 -15.53 -21.26 -76.00
C SER A 5 -15.23 -20.05 -75.12
N SER A 6 -14.10 -19.41 -75.45
CA SER A 6 -13.54 -18.16 -74.94
C SER A 6 -14.42 -16.94 -75.15
N ILE A 7 -14.30 -15.96 -74.24
CA ILE A 7 -14.48 -14.51 -74.45
C ILE A 7 -13.48 -13.84 -73.47
N ILE A 8 -12.28 -13.41 -73.87
CA ILE A 8 -11.89 -12.08 -74.42
C ILE A 8 -12.42 -10.90 -73.60
N GLY A 9 -11.53 -10.18 -72.89
CA GLY A 9 -11.81 -8.81 -72.43
C GLY A 9 -11.21 -8.41 -71.08
N MET A 10 -9.90 -8.15 -71.03
CA MET A 10 -9.37 -6.99 -70.27
C MET A 10 -9.26 -5.83 -71.29
N PRO A 11 -9.25 -4.54 -70.91
CA PRO A 11 -9.00 -3.97 -69.58
C PRO A 11 -10.06 -2.92 -69.16
N PHE A 12 -10.13 -2.52 -67.90
CA PHE A 12 -10.14 -1.10 -67.49
C PHE A 12 -10.10 -0.99 -65.96
N LEU A 13 -9.10 -0.22 -65.54
CA LEU A 13 -8.80 0.30 -64.21
C LEU A 13 -10.03 0.59 -63.34
N ALA A 14 -10.06 0.02 -62.13
CA ALA A 14 -10.67 0.63 -60.97
C ALA A 14 -9.70 0.48 -59.80
N ILE A 15 -9.02 1.59 -59.49
CA ILE A 15 -8.22 1.76 -58.29
C ILE A 15 -9.18 1.69 -57.10
N ILE A 16 -9.08 0.63 -56.30
CA ILE A 16 -9.64 0.60 -54.96
C ILE A 16 -8.47 0.36 -54.01
N LEU A 17 -7.97 1.46 -53.44
CA LEU A 17 -7.27 1.44 -52.16
C LEU A 17 -8.23 0.82 -51.15
N THR A 18 -7.96 -0.43 -50.76
CA THR A 18 -8.44 -0.98 -49.50
C THR A 18 -7.21 -1.41 -48.72
N SER A 19 -6.77 -0.47 -47.89
CA SER A 19 -6.15 -0.67 -46.60
C SER A 19 -6.03 -2.15 -46.21
N SER A 20 -4.77 -2.60 -46.17
CA SER A 20 -4.34 -3.74 -45.37
C SER A 20 -4.97 -3.63 -43.99
N LEU A 21 -5.96 -4.48 -43.74
CA LEU A 21 -6.40 -4.86 -42.41
C LEU A 21 -5.19 -5.50 -41.73
N ASN A 22 -4.33 -4.67 -41.12
CA ASN A 22 -3.62 -5.07 -39.93
C ASN A 22 -4.71 -5.34 -38.89
N LEU A 23 -5.15 -6.60 -38.80
CA LEU A 23 -5.55 -7.14 -37.51
C LEU A 23 -4.27 -7.15 -36.64
N SER A 24 -3.90 -5.96 -36.14
CA SER A 24 -3.41 -5.88 -34.79
C SER A 24 -4.65 -6.17 -33.95
N CYS A 25 -4.74 -7.41 -33.45
CA CYS A 25 -5.36 -7.59 -32.15
C CYS A 25 -4.60 -6.62 -31.23
N ILE A 26 -5.22 -5.48 -30.92
CA ILE A 26 -5.01 -4.86 -29.63
C ILE A 26 -5.57 -5.92 -28.67
N SER A 27 -4.69 -6.73 -28.09
CA SER A 27 -5.02 -7.22 -26.77
C SER A 27 -5.16 -5.97 -25.94
N ASP A 28 -6.38 -5.68 -25.51
CA ASP A 28 -6.63 -4.82 -24.36
C ASP A 28 -6.08 -5.58 -23.14
N ASP A 29 -4.75 -5.71 -23.09
CA ASP A 29 -4.03 -5.96 -21.87
C ASP A 29 -3.83 -4.58 -21.23
N ASN A 30 -4.94 -3.92 -20.86
CA ASN A 30 -4.90 -2.95 -19.79
C ASN A 30 -4.77 -3.76 -18.49
N GLU A 31 -3.65 -4.47 -18.33
CA GLU A 31 -3.12 -4.62 -16.99
C GLU A 31 -2.86 -3.20 -16.49
N PRO A 32 -3.29 -2.82 -15.27
CA PRO A 32 -2.85 -1.56 -14.72
C PRO A 32 -1.32 -1.55 -14.85
N GLU A 33 -0.76 -0.53 -15.52
CA GLU A 33 0.70 -0.36 -15.53
C GLU A 33 1.16 -0.56 -14.10
N GLU A 34 2.01 -1.56 -13.85
CA GLU A 34 2.70 -1.74 -12.58
C GLU A 34 3.41 -0.42 -12.31
N GLY A 35 2.75 0.47 -11.58
CA GLY A 35 3.21 1.82 -11.37
C GLY A 35 4.48 1.69 -10.55
N ALA A 36 5.63 1.89 -11.18
CA ALA A 36 6.90 2.00 -10.48
C ALA A 36 6.67 2.92 -9.28
N CYS A 37 6.91 2.41 -8.08
CA CYS A 37 6.66 3.16 -6.86
C CYS A 37 7.40 4.50 -6.96
N GLY A 38 6.62 5.58 -6.89
CA GLY A 38 7.08 6.94 -7.17
C GLY A 38 7.75 7.59 -5.95
N GLY A 39 7.94 8.90 -6.03
CA GLY A 39 8.37 9.69 -4.86
C GLY A 39 7.42 9.54 -3.66
N ASN A 40 7.89 9.93 -2.48
CA ASN A 40 7.21 9.84 -1.19
C ASN A 40 6.39 11.10 -0.83
N GLU A 41 6.00 11.92 -1.82
CA GLU A 41 5.35 13.23 -1.57
C GLU A 41 4.06 13.11 -0.74
N ASN A 42 3.36 11.98 -0.87
CA ASN A 42 2.14 11.67 -0.13
C ASN A 42 2.38 11.18 1.31
N PHE A 43 3.63 10.81 1.64
CA PHE A 43 4.00 10.25 2.93
C PHE A 43 5.29 10.91 3.43
N PRO A 44 5.23 12.16 3.93
CA PRO A 44 6.42 12.94 4.29
C PRO A 44 7.32 12.30 5.35
N TYR A 45 6.76 11.43 6.18
CA TYR A 45 7.52 10.70 7.20
C TYR A 45 8.41 9.59 6.62
N MET A 46 8.24 9.21 5.35
CA MET A 46 9.01 8.18 4.65
C MET A 46 10.30 8.73 4.04
N GLU A 47 11.12 9.44 4.82
CA GLU A 47 12.41 10.01 4.40
C GLU A 47 13.57 9.34 5.14
N GLU A 48 14.70 9.16 4.46
CA GLU A 48 15.89 8.56 5.07
C GLU A 48 16.30 9.28 6.35
N GLY A 49 16.55 8.53 7.43
CA GLY A 49 16.97 9.05 8.73
C GLY A 49 15.80 9.46 9.63
N ASN A 50 14.58 9.53 9.11
CA ASN A 50 13.40 9.70 9.93
C ASN A 50 13.20 8.51 10.86
N GLN A 51 12.78 8.83 12.08
CA GLN A 51 12.64 7.93 13.19
C GLN A 51 11.51 8.39 14.11
N TRP A 52 10.80 7.42 14.65
CA TRP A 52 9.78 7.64 15.64
C TRP A 52 9.69 6.48 16.63
N THR A 53 9.25 6.79 17.85
CA THR A 53 9.20 5.84 18.95
C THR A 53 7.81 5.78 19.54
N TYR A 54 7.33 4.56 19.77
CA TYR A 54 6.08 4.26 20.44
C TYR A 54 6.32 3.72 21.84
N GLN A 55 5.46 4.09 22.78
CA GLN A 55 5.29 3.34 24.03
C GLN A 55 4.31 2.21 23.78
N LEU A 56 4.69 0.99 24.15
CA LEU A 56 3.90 -0.23 23.98
C LEU A 56 3.35 -0.64 25.34
N GLU A 57 2.04 -0.89 25.38
CA GLU A 57 1.36 -1.56 26.49
C GLU A 57 0.78 -2.86 25.95
N SER A 58 1.16 -4.00 26.53
CA SER A 58 0.65 -5.31 26.11
C SER A 58 0.04 -6.05 27.29
N PHE A 59 -1.03 -6.82 27.01
CA PHE A 59 -1.64 -7.68 28.02
C PHE A 59 -0.71 -8.84 28.44
N PHE A 60 0.19 -9.29 27.57
CA PHE A 60 0.99 -10.50 27.77
C PHE A 60 2.46 -10.23 28.10
N MET A 61 2.91 -8.98 27.96
CA MET A 61 4.32 -8.60 28.06
C MET A 61 4.49 -7.37 28.94
N ALA A 62 5.72 -7.11 29.38
CA ALA A 62 6.04 -5.84 30.03
C ALA A 62 5.91 -4.69 29.03
N ASP A 63 5.62 -3.50 29.56
CA ASP A 63 5.66 -2.26 28.78
C ASP A 63 7.06 -2.07 28.19
N ALA A 64 7.12 -1.55 26.97
CA ALA A 64 8.37 -1.40 26.23
C ALA A 64 8.32 -0.20 25.29
N GLU A 65 9.47 0.17 24.75
CA GLU A 65 9.56 1.10 23.63
C GLU A 65 9.75 0.34 22.32
N MET A 66 9.17 0.86 21.24
CA MET A 66 9.43 0.40 19.88
C MET A 66 9.81 1.59 19.03
N THR A 67 10.99 1.52 18.43
CA THR A 67 11.51 2.56 17.54
C THR A 67 11.47 2.07 16.11
N VAL A 68 10.92 2.89 15.21
CA VAL A 68 10.89 2.64 13.78
C VAL A 68 11.78 3.67 13.10
N THR A 69 12.69 3.20 12.24
CA THR A 69 13.64 4.04 11.50
C THR A 69 13.55 3.76 10.01
N ILE A 70 13.46 4.82 9.21
CA ILE A 70 13.60 4.74 7.75
C ILE A 70 15.08 4.76 7.42
N ALA A 71 15.61 3.63 6.97
CA ALA A 71 16.99 3.50 6.53
C ALA A 71 17.14 3.99 5.08
N GLU A 72 18.35 3.87 4.53
CA GLU A 72 18.66 4.25 3.15
C GLU A 72 17.64 3.62 2.17
N PRO A 73 16.96 4.45 1.34
CA PRO A 73 16.04 3.95 0.33
C PRO A 73 16.78 3.03 -0.63
N LEU A 74 16.18 1.88 -0.94
CA LEU A 74 16.78 0.94 -1.88
C LEU A 74 16.66 1.46 -3.32
N GLU A 75 15.49 2.01 -3.62
CA GLU A 75 15.10 2.61 -4.91
C GLU A 75 13.99 3.64 -4.62
N PRO A 76 13.64 4.54 -5.58
CA PRO A 76 12.49 5.44 -5.41
C PRO A 76 11.23 4.69 -4.96
N GLY A 77 10.58 5.20 -3.92
CA GLY A 77 9.37 4.58 -3.36
C GLY A 77 9.58 3.27 -2.62
N LYS A 78 10.82 2.77 -2.46
CA LYS A 78 11.14 1.52 -1.76
C LYS A 78 12.09 1.76 -0.59
N PHE A 79 11.56 1.61 0.62
CA PHE A 79 12.23 1.97 1.85
C PHE A 79 12.59 0.73 2.65
N LYS A 80 13.84 0.67 3.11
CA LYS A 80 14.21 -0.24 4.19
C LYS A 80 13.75 0.38 5.51
N VAL A 81 13.02 -0.38 6.31
CA VAL A 81 12.48 0.05 7.60
C VAL A 81 13.04 -0.86 8.68
N LEU A 82 13.65 -0.26 9.69
CA LEU A 82 14.20 -0.96 10.84
C LEU A 82 13.26 -0.76 12.02
N ILE A 83 12.84 -1.85 12.64
CA ILE A 83 11.98 -1.84 13.83
C ILE A 83 12.79 -2.45 14.97
N ASP A 84 13.04 -1.65 15.99
CA ASP A 84 13.80 -2.03 17.18
C ASP A 84 12.91 -1.92 18.43
N SER A 85 13.14 -2.77 19.43
CA SER A 85 12.41 -2.73 20.69
C SER A 85 13.19 -3.48 21.77
N ASP A 86 13.06 -3.04 23.02
CA ASP A 86 13.64 -3.74 24.19
C ASP A 86 13.10 -5.18 24.38
N LEU A 87 12.06 -5.56 23.63
CA LEU A 87 11.45 -6.90 23.64
C LEU A 87 12.07 -7.86 22.61
N ILE A 88 12.94 -7.40 21.72
CA ILE A 88 13.57 -8.21 20.66
C ILE A 88 15.09 -8.11 20.76
N ASP A 89 15.79 -9.23 20.48
CA ASP A 89 17.26 -9.28 20.60
C ASP A 89 17.99 -8.56 19.46
N GLU A 90 17.36 -8.49 18.28
CA GLU A 90 17.92 -7.90 17.06
C GLU A 90 16.81 -7.11 16.33
N PRO A 91 17.11 -5.94 15.74
CA PRO A 91 16.13 -5.18 14.96
C PRO A 91 15.54 -6.00 13.82
N ILE A 92 14.22 -5.87 13.63
CA ILE A 92 13.51 -6.46 12.50
C ILE A 92 13.70 -5.54 11.29
N GLU A 93 14.18 -6.11 10.19
CA GLU A 93 14.23 -5.43 8.90
C GLU A 93 12.96 -5.70 8.09
N ASN A 94 12.35 -4.64 7.57
CA ASN A 94 11.17 -4.69 6.71
C ASN A 94 11.40 -3.83 5.45
N ILE A 95 10.64 -4.10 4.40
CA ILE A 95 10.64 -3.30 3.17
C ILE A 95 9.24 -2.73 2.98
N TRP A 96 9.14 -1.40 2.97
CA TRP A 96 7.90 -0.69 2.69
C TRP A 96 7.97 -0.04 1.32
N PHE A 97 6.84 -0.05 0.63
CA PHE A 97 6.68 0.54 -0.69
C PHE A 97 5.67 1.68 -0.62
N SER A 98 6.05 2.86 -1.12
CA SER A 98 5.18 4.03 -1.29
C SER A 98 4.81 4.14 -2.76
N CYS A 99 3.60 3.72 -3.12
CA CYS A 99 3.17 3.66 -4.52
C CYS A 99 1.85 4.43 -4.66
N GLY A 100 1.95 5.65 -5.20
CA GLY A 100 0.82 6.57 -5.31
C GLY A 100 0.27 6.95 -3.94
N GLU A 101 -0.98 6.57 -3.66
CA GLU A 101 -1.68 6.88 -2.41
C GLU A 101 -1.57 5.76 -1.37
N ASN A 102 -0.76 4.73 -1.59
CA ASN A 102 -0.69 3.56 -0.70
C ASN A 102 0.71 3.37 -0.13
N ILE A 103 0.76 2.86 1.10
CA ILE A 103 1.93 2.15 1.61
C ILE A 103 1.62 0.65 1.70
N SER A 104 2.47 -0.14 1.07
CA SER A 104 2.44 -1.60 1.12
C SER A 104 3.70 -2.14 1.78
N GLN A 105 3.64 -3.35 2.36
CA GLN A 105 4.78 -3.97 3.05
C GLN A 105 5.12 -5.35 2.49
N MET A 106 6.41 -5.67 2.42
CA MET A 106 6.88 -7.03 2.20
C MET A 106 6.96 -7.77 3.53
N ASN A 107 6.27 -8.91 3.65
CA ASN A 107 6.50 -9.84 4.75
C ASN A 107 6.78 -11.24 4.17
N THR A 108 7.25 -12.16 5.02
CA THR A 108 7.57 -13.54 4.64
C THR A 108 6.36 -14.36 4.17
N ALA A 109 5.15 -13.83 4.39
CA ALA A 109 3.86 -14.45 4.08
C ALA A 109 3.21 -13.91 2.79
N THR A 110 3.83 -12.94 2.11
CA THR A 110 3.22 -12.25 0.97
C THR A 110 3.95 -12.56 -0.32
N ASP A 111 3.28 -13.27 -1.24
CA ASP A 111 3.79 -13.56 -2.59
C ASP A 111 3.79 -12.30 -3.50
N ASP A 112 2.94 -11.31 -3.18
CA ASP A 112 2.82 -10.04 -3.90
C ASP A 112 2.78 -8.83 -2.92
N PRO A 113 3.95 -8.22 -2.62
CA PRO A 113 4.05 -7.16 -1.60
C PRO A 113 3.31 -5.88 -1.98
N LEU A 114 3.05 -5.62 -3.28
CA LEU A 114 2.40 -4.39 -3.71
C LEU A 114 0.91 -4.39 -3.36
N ASN A 115 0.30 -5.58 -3.32
CA ASN A 115 -1.10 -5.77 -2.92
C ASN A 115 -1.30 -5.85 -1.40
N ASN A 116 -0.23 -5.90 -0.60
CA ASN A 116 -0.32 -5.88 0.86
C ASN A 116 -0.36 -4.44 1.41
N ILE A 117 -1.45 -3.74 1.10
CA ILE A 117 -1.68 -2.35 1.51
C ILE A 117 -2.05 -2.32 2.99
N PHE A 118 -1.27 -1.59 3.78
CA PHE A 118 -1.57 -1.40 5.21
C PHE A 118 -1.83 0.08 5.56
N ARG A 119 -1.56 1.02 4.63
CA ARG A 119 -1.91 2.44 4.78
C ARG A 119 -2.35 3.06 3.47
N LYS A 120 -3.24 4.05 3.57
CA LYS A 120 -3.66 4.92 2.47
C LYS A 120 -3.50 6.38 2.85
N ASN A 121 -3.13 7.21 1.88
CA ASN A 121 -3.07 8.66 2.05
C ASN A 121 -4.48 9.27 1.94
N ASP A 122 -4.85 10.12 2.89
CA ASP A 122 -6.13 10.82 3.02
C ASP A 122 -7.38 10.07 2.50
N PRO A 123 -7.65 8.82 2.94
CA PRO A 123 -8.81 8.07 2.48
C PRO A 123 -10.12 8.72 2.93
N ALA A 124 -11.18 8.59 2.12
CA ALA A 124 -12.51 9.07 2.48
C ALA A 124 -13.13 8.25 3.64
N ILE A 125 -14.08 8.84 4.38
CA ILE A 125 -14.89 8.09 5.36
C ILE A 125 -15.63 6.95 4.63
N GLY A 126 -15.61 5.75 5.22
CA GLY A 126 -16.17 4.53 4.67
C GLY A 126 -15.28 3.85 3.62
N ALA A 127 -14.09 4.39 3.32
CA ALA A 127 -13.13 3.70 2.49
C ALA A 127 -12.63 2.43 3.18
N THR A 128 -12.54 1.34 2.41
CA THR A 128 -12.05 0.05 2.88
C THR A 128 -10.88 -0.44 2.05
N TRP A 129 -10.01 -1.25 2.67
CA TRP A 129 -8.98 -2.01 1.97
C TRP A 129 -8.56 -3.23 2.79
N GLU A 130 -7.78 -4.10 2.16
CA GLU A 130 -7.28 -5.32 2.77
C GLU A 130 -5.75 -5.32 2.76
N GLY A 131 -5.17 -5.92 3.78
CA GLY A 131 -3.73 -6.18 3.89
C GLY A 131 -3.49 -7.51 4.57
N ASN A 132 -2.36 -8.14 4.26
CA ASN A 132 -1.93 -9.40 4.86
C ASN A 132 -1.19 -9.12 6.18
N ASN A 133 -1.70 -9.70 7.27
CA ASN A 133 -1.11 -9.72 8.58
C ASN A 133 -0.82 -11.18 8.98
N ASN A 134 0.43 -11.62 8.90
CA ASN A 134 0.87 -12.96 9.31
C ASN A 134 0.10 -14.14 8.67
N ASN A 135 -0.16 -14.08 7.35
CA ASN A 135 -0.97 -15.04 6.57
C ASN A 135 -2.49 -14.90 6.73
N GLU A 136 -2.96 -13.91 7.49
CA GLU A 136 -4.38 -13.62 7.63
C GLU A 136 -4.73 -12.32 6.90
N VAL A 137 -5.94 -12.24 6.34
CA VAL A 137 -6.43 -11.04 5.67
C VAL A 137 -7.05 -10.12 6.72
N GLY A 138 -6.40 -8.98 6.94
CA GLY A 138 -6.91 -7.90 7.76
C GLY A 138 -7.66 -6.87 6.92
N LYS A 139 -8.84 -6.47 7.39
CA LYS A 139 -9.74 -5.49 6.76
C LYS A 139 -9.65 -4.17 7.52
N TYR A 140 -9.44 -3.10 6.77
CA TYR A 140 -9.36 -1.74 7.28
C TYR A 140 -10.59 -0.95 6.81
N GLU A 141 -11.16 -0.12 7.69
CA GLU A 141 -12.26 0.79 7.36
C GLU A 141 -12.08 2.15 8.04
N VAL A 142 -12.18 3.24 7.30
CA VAL A 142 -12.19 4.59 7.87
C VAL A 142 -13.56 4.90 8.46
N ILE A 143 -13.64 5.01 9.78
CA ILE A 143 -14.91 5.26 10.48
C ILE A 143 -15.10 6.72 10.89
N ASP A 144 -14.02 7.51 10.98
CA ASP A 144 -14.06 8.94 11.29
C ASP A 144 -12.84 9.67 10.73
N LYS A 145 -12.94 10.98 10.55
CA LYS A 145 -11.83 11.83 10.08
C LYS A 145 -11.66 13.06 10.95
N ASN A 146 -10.46 13.64 10.91
CA ASN A 146 -10.10 14.85 11.63
C ASN A 146 -10.22 14.72 13.16
N VAL A 147 -10.00 13.52 13.70
CA VAL A 147 -10.01 13.26 15.13
C VAL A 147 -8.71 13.80 15.73
N THR A 148 -8.82 14.64 16.76
CA THR A 148 -7.63 15.11 17.48
C THR A 148 -7.13 14.05 18.44
N VAL A 149 -5.90 13.59 18.23
CA VAL A 149 -5.18 12.69 19.13
C VAL A 149 -4.05 13.48 19.80
N ILE A 150 -3.92 13.35 21.11
CA ILE A 150 -2.89 14.04 21.90
C ILE A 150 -2.05 12.95 22.55
N THR A 151 -0.74 13.03 22.32
CA THR A 151 0.28 12.12 22.86
C THR A 151 1.44 12.93 23.42
N ASP A 152 2.44 12.25 24.01
CA ASP A 152 3.68 12.91 24.45
C ASP A 152 4.46 13.55 23.29
N ALA A 153 4.31 13.04 22.06
CA ALA A 153 4.92 13.60 20.86
C ALA A 153 4.20 14.84 20.30
N GLY A 154 3.05 15.21 20.86
CA GLY A 154 2.28 16.40 20.48
C GLY A 154 0.81 16.14 20.20
N SER A 155 0.18 17.03 19.43
CA SER A 155 -1.22 16.92 19.03
C SER A 155 -1.32 16.76 17.52
N PHE A 156 -2.16 15.81 17.09
CA PHE A 156 -2.25 15.34 15.72
C PHE A 156 -3.71 15.29 15.28
N VAL A 157 -3.94 15.53 13.99
CA VAL A 157 -5.24 15.34 13.34
C VAL A 157 -5.16 14.02 12.59
N CYS A 158 -6.00 13.07 12.97
CA CYS A 158 -5.95 11.70 12.48
C CYS A 158 -7.27 11.27 11.86
N ASP A 159 -7.17 10.29 10.96
CA ASP A 159 -8.27 9.43 10.59
C ASP A 159 -8.38 8.31 11.63
N LYS A 160 -9.62 7.95 11.98
CA LYS A 160 -9.91 6.82 12.85
C LYS A 160 -10.32 5.63 12.00
N ILE A 161 -9.52 4.57 12.07
CA ILE A 161 -9.65 3.38 11.24
C ILE A 161 -9.92 2.19 12.13
N THR A 162 -10.87 1.33 11.76
CA THR A 162 -11.01 0.01 12.39
C THR A 162 -10.20 -1.01 11.63
N PHE A 163 -9.55 -1.92 12.36
CA PHE A 163 -8.84 -3.07 11.82
C PHE A 163 -9.47 -4.35 12.35
N HIS A 164 -9.78 -5.28 11.47
CA HIS A 164 -10.40 -6.56 11.81
C HIS A 164 -9.81 -7.69 10.96
N ILE A 165 -9.41 -8.78 11.61
CA ILE A 165 -9.06 -10.03 10.92
C ILE A 165 -10.28 -10.94 10.95
N GLU A 166 -10.58 -11.60 9.84
CA GLU A 166 -11.70 -12.54 9.76
C GLU A 166 -11.58 -13.62 10.85
N ASP A 167 -12.71 -13.95 11.52
CA ASP A 167 -12.79 -14.83 12.70
C ASP A 167 -12.07 -14.36 13.98
N ALA A 168 -11.39 -13.21 13.98
CA ALA A 168 -10.91 -12.58 15.20
C ALA A 168 -12.08 -11.99 16.01
N PHE A 169 -12.03 -12.17 17.33
CA PHE A 169 -13.06 -11.69 18.25
C PHE A 169 -13.02 -10.17 18.45
N ASN A 170 -11.87 -9.54 18.21
CA ASN A 170 -11.65 -8.12 18.46
C ASN A 170 -11.58 -7.31 17.17
N VAL A 171 -12.06 -6.07 17.26
CA VAL A 171 -11.83 -5.01 16.28
C VAL A 171 -10.92 -4.00 16.96
N ASP A 172 -9.77 -3.75 16.36
CA ASP A 172 -8.82 -2.78 16.87
C ASP A 172 -9.05 -1.42 16.22
N THR A 173 -8.57 -0.36 16.87
CA THR A 173 -8.66 1.00 16.33
C THR A 173 -7.27 1.55 16.04
N ILE A 174 -7.05 2.04 14.83
CA ILE A 174 -5.84 2.74 14.40
C ILE A 174 -6.18 4.22 14.26
N TYR A 175 -5.30 5.10 14.73
CA TYR A 175 -5.35 6.54 14.49
C TYR A 175 -4.19 6.93 13.60
N GLU A 176 -4.47 7.20 12.33
CA GLU A 176 -3.48 7.42 11.28
C GLU A 176 -3.46 8.88 10.85
N SER A 177 -2.28 9.47 10.70
CA SER A 177 -2.10 10.82 10.14
C SER A 177 -1.31 10.73 8.84
N SER A 178 -1.85 11.28 7.75
CA SER A 178 -1.16 11.33 6.44
C SER A 178 0.25 11.93 6.50
N ASN A 179 0.48 12.88 7.42
CA ASN A 179 1.78 13.55 7.55
C ASN A 179 2.77 12.84 8.48
N TYR A 180 2.31 11.92 9.33
CA TYR A 180 3.10 11.40 10.46
C TYR A 180 3.00 9.88 10.66
N GLY A 181 2.22 9.20 9.82
CA GLY A 181 1.92 7.77 9.95
C GLY A 181 0.98 7.50 11.13
N THR A 182 1.10 6.31 11.70
CA THR A 182 0.30 5.87 12.84
C THR A 182 0.66 6.68 14.09
N ILE A 183 -0.32 7.33 14.70
CA ILE A 183 -0.12 8.08 15.95
C ILE A 183 -0.44 7.20 17.16
N LYS A 184 -1.47 6.37 17.04
CA LYS A 184 -1.96 5.53 18.12
C LYS A 184 -2.63 4.27 17.57
N TYR A 185 -2.51 3.19 18.31
CA TYR A 185 -3.24 1.95 18.10
C TYR A 185 -3.83 1.48 19.42
N ASP A 186 -5.13 1.23 19.40
CA ASP A 186 -5.91 0.74 20.52
C ASP A 186 -6.46 -0.65 20.16
N GLY A 187 -5.67 -1.69 20.43
CA GLY A 187 -6.07 -3.08 20.34
C GLY A 187 -6.34 -3.71 21.72
N ILE A 188 -6.98 -4.88 21.72
CA ILE A 188 -7.29 -5.59 22.98
C ILE A 188 -6.06 -6.19 23.66
N PHE A 189 -5.07 -6.64 22.88
CA PHE A 189 -3.86 -7.32 23.38
C PHE A 189 -2.60 -6.46 23.31
N LEU A 190 -2.64 -5.41 22.49
CA LEU A 190 -1.55 -4.48 22.27
C LEU A 190 -2.15 -3.09 22.10
N LYS A 191 -1.56 -2.13 22.78
CA LYS A 191 -1.75 -0.71 22.50
C LYS A 191 -0.38 -0.11 22.27
N TYR A 192 -0.33 0.88 21.41
CA TYR A 192 0.86 1.69 21.31
C TYR A 192 0.53 3.13 20.96
N GLU A 193 1.33 4.05 21.46
CA GLU A 193 1.13 5.48 21.29
C GLU A 193 2.45 6.18 20.99
N LEU A 194 2.43 7.09 20.01
CA LEU A 194 3.60 7.82 19.56
C LEU A 194 4.11 8.73 20.68
N SER A 195 5.35 8.52 21.11
CA SER A 195 5.96 9.29 22.21
C SER A 195 7.07 10.21 21.77
N GLN A 196 7.81 9.85 20.73
CA GLN A 196 8.91 10.66 20.18
C GLN A 196 8.95 10.58 18.66
N LYS A 197 9.47 11.62 18.02
CA LYS A 197 9.64 11.72 16.56
C LYS A 197 10.76 12.71 16.20
N ASN A 198 11.45 12.48 15.08
CA ASN A 198 12.49 13.38 14.57
C ASN A 198 12.32 13.81 13.09
N PHE A 199 11.11 13.65 12.53
CA PHE A 199 10.77 14.11 11.18
C PHE A 199 11.02 15.61 10.99
#